data_AF-A0A0Q9XHY7-F1
#
_entry.id   AF-A0A0Q9XHY7-F1
#
_cell.length_a   1.000
_cell.length_b   1.000
_cell.length_c   1.000
_cell.angle_alpha   90.00
_cell.angle_beta   90.00
_cell.angle_gamma   90.00
#
_symmetry.space_group_name_H-M   'P 1'
#
loop_
_entity.id
_entity.type
_entity.pdbx_description
1 polymer ?
#
loop_
_entity_poly.entity_id
_entity_poly.type
_entity_poly.pdbx_seq_one_letter_code
_entity_poly.pdbx_strand_id
1 'polypeptide(L)' 'MEHKDNRYTISGTDIEEVKRKNGQSGMSYNEAIEWMAKTTGGRGTAIYSDTNMEEVKKQNQSVQDYNKNKA' A
#
# COMPACT_ATOMS: atom_id res chain seq x y z
N MET A 1 -12.30 -14.67 36.64
CA MET A 1 -11.14 -14.74 35.73
C MET A 1 -10.45 -13.39 35.79
N GLU A 2 -9.19 -13.37 36.20
CA GLU A 2 -8.42 -12.15 36.43
C GLU A 2 -8.01 -11.55 35.09
N HIS A 3 -8.51 -10.36 34.77
CA HIS A 3 -8.03 -9.57 33.62
C HIS A 3 -6.65 -9.05 33.98
N LYS A 4 -5.59 -9.81 33.65
CA LYS A 4 -4.22 -9.31 33.72
C LYS A 4 -4.16 -8.02 32.90
N ASP A 5 -3.86 -6.92 33.59
CA ASP A 5 -3.87 -5.56 33.07
C ASP A 5 -2.75 -5.42 32.01
N ASN A 6 -3.02 -5.89 30.79
CA ASN A 6 -2.10 -5.98 29.67
C ASN A 6 -1.89 -4.61 28.99
N ARG A 7 -2.02 -3.52 29.76
CA ARG A 7 -1.98 -2.14 29.29
C ARG A 7 -0.62 -1.76 28.73
N TYR A 8 0.46 -2.38 29.23
CA TYR A 8 1.83 -2.10 28.81
C TYR A 8 2.48 -3.32 28.16
N THR A 9 3.26 -3.11 27.11
CA THR A 9 4.15 -4.14 26.55
C THR A 9 5.33 -4.43 27.47
N ILE A 10 6.12 -5.48 27.20
CA ILE A 10 7.36 -5.80 27.94
C ILE A 10 8.33 -4.61 27.93
N SER A 11 8.31 -3.81 26.86
CA SER A 11 9.13 -2.60 26.71
C SER A 11 8.50 -1.36 27.38
N GLY A 12 7.37 -1.49 28.08
CA GLY A 12 6.68 -0.39 28.77
C GLY A 12 5.80 0.49 27.88
N THR A 13 5.45 0.04 26.67
CA THR A 13 4.58 0.82 25.76
C THR A 13 3.12 0.70 26.15
N ASP A 14 2.44 1.83 26.40
CA ASP A 14 0.98 1.86 26.64
C ASP A 14 0.21 1.55 25.35
N ILE A 15 -0.50 0.42 25.36
CA ILE A 15 -1.25 -0.09 24.22
C ILE A 15 -2.48 0.77 23.91
N GLU A 16 -3.17 1.30 24.91
CA GLU A 16 -4.38 2.10 24.70
C GLU A 16 -4.03 3.48 24.13
N GLU A 17 -2.93 4.07 24.59
CA GLU A 17 -2.42 5.32 24.03
C GLU A 17 -1.95 5.16 22.57
N VAL A 18 -1.33 4.03 22.23
CA VAL A 18 -0.94 3.71 20.84
C VAL A 18 -2.17 3.54 19.95
N LYS A 19 -3.19 2.80 20.39
CA LYS A 19 -4.45 2.67 19.64
C LYS A 19 -5.11 4.03 19.40
N ARG A 20 -5.17 4.88 20.44
CA ARG A 20 -5.72 6.23 20.35
C ARG A 20 -4.96 7.08 19.33
N LYS A 21 -3.63 7.05 19.36
CA LYS A 21 -2.77 7.77 18.40
C LYS A 21 -2.91 7.24 16.98
N ASN A 22 -2.98 5.93 16.79
CA ASN A 22 -3.20 5.32 15.47
C ASN A 22 -4.59 5.67 14.89
N GLY A 23 -5.62 5.77 15.74
CA GLY A 23 -6.93 6.28 15.32
C GLY A 23 -6.92 7.75 14.91
N GLN A 24 -5.92 8.52 15.34
CA GLN A 24 -5.75 9.95 15.04
C GLN A 24 -4.70 10.23 13.96
N SER A 25 -3.95 9.24 13.50
CA SER A 25 -2.84 9.43 12.55
C SER A 25 -3.26 9.62 11.10
N GLY A 26 -4.56 9.55 10.80
CA GLY A 26 -5.09 9.67 9.44
C GLY A 26 -5.03 8.35 8.66
N MET A 27 -4.92 8.44 7.33
CA MET A 27 -4.86 7.26 6.46
C MET A 27 -3.63 6.41 6.77
N SER A 28 -3.80 5.10 6.80
CA SER A 28 -2.66 4.19 6.75
C SER A 28 -1.90 4.35 5.44
N TYR A 29 -0.66 3.86 5.42
CA TYR A 29 0.18 3.90 4.22
C TYR A 29 -0.52 3.31 2.98
N ASN A 30 -1.18 2.15 3.14
CA ASN A 30 -1.88 1.49 2.02
C ASN A 30 -3.11 2.29 1.57
N GLU A 31 -3.87 2.85 2.51
CA GLU A 31 -5.02 3.71 2.19
C GLU A 31 -4.57 4.99 1.49
N ALA A 32 -3.43 5.57 1.88
CA ALA A 32 -2.87 6.74 1.21
C ALA A 32 -2.45 6.41 -0.22
N ILE A 33 -1.79 5.27 -0.45
CA ILE A 33 -1.40 4.81 -1.79
C ILE A 33 -2.63 4.55 -2.66
N GLU A 34 -3.66 3.89 -2.12
CA GLU A 34 -4.91 3.65 -2.83
C GLU A 34 -5.64 4.96 -3.15
N TRP A 35 -5.71 5.88 -2.19
CA TRP A 35 -6.31 7.20 -2.39
C TRP A 35 -5.57 7.97 -3.48
N MET A 36 -4.24 8.01 -3.46
CA MET A 36 -3.44 8.65 -4.51
C MET A 36 -3.66 8.01 -5.88
N ALA A 37 -3.72 6.67 -5.96
CA ALA A 37 -4.03 5.96 -7.19
C ALA A 37 -5.42 6.33 -7.73
N LYS A 38 -6.43 6.44 -6.86
CA LYS A 38 -7.81 6.79 -7.24
C LYS A 38 -7.99 8.25 -7.64
N THR A 39 -7.36 9.19 -6.93
CA THR A 39 -7.63 10.63 -7.11
C THR A 39 -6.67 11.31 -8.07
N THR A 40 -5.41 10.88 -8.09
CA THR A 40 -4.37 11.51 -8.91
C THR A 40 -3.83 10.60 -10.00
N GLY A 41 -4.02 9.28 -9.88
CA GLY A 41 -3.57 8.30 -10.87
C GLY A 41 -2.06 8.30 -11.11
N GLY A 42 -1.26 8.80 -10.15
CA GLY A 42 0.19 8.95 -10.34
C GLY A 42 0.59 10.03 -11.36
N ARG A 43 -0.27 11.01 -11.64
CA ARG A 43 0.09 12.15 -12.51
C ARG A 43 1.29 12.89 -11.92
N GLY A 44 2.37 12.97 -12.70
CA GLY A 44 3.62 13.61 -12.27
C GLY A 44 4.52 12.75 -11.38
N THR A 45 4.13 11.52 -11.04
CA THR A 45 5.01 10.60 -10.27
C THR A 45 5.93 9.77 -11.15
N ALA A 46 5.87 9.93 -12.48
CA ALA A 46 6.75 9.26 -13.43
C ALA A 46 8.24 9.52 -13.13
N ILE A 47 8.56 10.68 -12.54
CA ILE A 47 9.93 11.02 -12.14
C ILE A 47 10.47 10.18 -10.97
N TYR A 48 9.59 9.52 -10.21
CA TYR A 48 9.95 8.67 -9.07
C TYR A 48 9.91 7.18 -9.41
N SER A 49 9.59 6.82 -10.66
CA SER A 49 9.52 5.44 -11.10
C SER A 49 10.59 5.16 -12.16
N ASP A 50 11.43 4.16 -11.91
CA ASP A 50 12.40 3.66 -12.89
C ASP A 50 11.73 2.79 -13.98
N THR A 51 10.39 2.73 -14.01
CA THR A 51 9.64 1.90 -14.94
C THR A 51 9.70 2.46 -16.36
N ASN A 52 10.31 1.73 -17.30
CA ASN A 52 10.25 2.06 -18.72
C ASN A 52 8.91 1.66 -19.33
N MET A 53 8.05 2.66 -19.61
CA MET A 53 6.70 2.44 -20.16
C MET A 53 6.70 1.68 -21.50
N GLU A 54 7.68 1.91 -22.38
CA GLU A 54 7.72 1.28 -23.70
C GLU A 54 8.07 -0.20 -23.61
N GLU A 55 8.97 -0.55 -22.69
CA GLU A 55 9.29 -1.94 -22.40
C GLU A 55 8.08 -2.70 -21.84
N VAL A 56 7.39 -2.11 -20.85
CA VAL A 56 6.20 -2.71 -20.24
C VAL A 56 5.08 -2.92 -21.28
N LYS A 57 4.84 -1.94 -22.15
CA LYS A 57 3.87 -2.09 -23.25
C LYS A 57 4.23 -3.25 -24.17
N LYS A 58 5.50 -3.36 -24.57
CA LYS A 58 5.99 -4.43 -25.45
C LYS A 58 5.81 -5.81 -24.80
N GLN A 59 6.16 -5.93 -23.52
CA GLN A 59 5.98 -7.17 -22.76
C GLN A 59 4.49 -7.55 -22.68
N ASN A 60 3.62 -6.60 -22.31
CA ASN A 60 2.18 -6.84 -22.24
C ASN A 60 1.60 -7.27 -23.59
N GLN A 61 2.00 -6.62 -24.69
CA GLN A 61 1.55 -7.01 -26.03
C GLN A 61 1.99 -8.44 -26.37
N SER A 62 3.24 -8.80 -26.08
CA SER A 62 3.74 -10.16 -26.33
C SER A 62 2.96 -11.23 -25.56
N VAL A 63 2.57 -10.94 -24.32
CA VAL A 63 1.76 -11.83 -23.48
C VAL A 63 0.34 -11.95 -24.05
N GLN A 64 -0.26 -10.85 -24.49
CA GLN A 64 -1.58 -10.85 -25.13
C GLN A 64 -1.59 -11.68 -26.41
N ASP A 65 -0.58 -11.49 -27.27
CA ASP A 65 -0.44 -12.24 -28.52
C ASP A 65 -0.23 -13.73 -28.27
N TYR A 66 0.62 -14.09 -27.29
CA TYR A 66 0.80 -15.47 -26.87
C TYR A 66 -0.51 -16.12 -26.39
N ASN A 67 -1.28 -15.42 -25.55
CA ASN A 67 -2.54 -15.93 -25.03
C ASN A 67 -3.59 -16.07 -26.14
N LYS A 68 -3.63 -15.15 -27.10
CA LYS A 68 -4.53 -15.20 -28.26
C LYS A 68 -4.23 -16.39 -29.17
N ASN A 69 -2.96 -16.73 -29.36
CA ASN A 69 -2.54 -17.85 -30.21
C ASN A 69 -2.68 -19.22 -29.53
N LYS A 70 -2.95 -19.24 -28.21
CA LYS A 70 -3.15 -20.47 -27.42
C LYS A 70 -4.63 -20.88 -27.30
N ALA A 71 -5.55 -19.95 -27.55
CA ALA A 71 -6.99 -20.17 -27.59
C ALA A 71 -7.44 -20.66 -28.97
#